data_AF-A0A382M9I2-F1
#
_entry.id   AF-A0A382M9I2-F1
#
_cell.length_a   1.000
_cell.length_b   1.000
_cell.length_c   1.000
_cell.angle_alpha   90.00
_cell.angle_beta   90.00
_cell.angle_gamma   90.00
#
_symmetry.space_group_name_H-M   'P 1'
#
loop_
_entity.id
_entity.type
_entity.pdbx_description
1 polymer ?
#
loop_
_entity_poly.entity_id
_entity_poly.type
_entity_poly.pdbx_seq_one_letter_code
_entity_poly.pdbx_strand_id
1 'polypeptide(L)'
;PNTSFLAPFPDYKLPTSIVTESGFEQNGFDAAAFAWQSVKQDLQLPDILGFAPELVWPQIFSNELGLELSNSFLVAASATTNKLLESSILTYHYSSNRVAQYAKETIFVRDNSKRIAVNYRMLYQSERRKDNEGVIKFNFPTTTPYTYGHLLSLEFIQIVSLDDWSIDEVGGFLCRYTDVLQKLLGEEQVSAKLSKTRDKLPGKYFDIIPQNIVIREDGSVTVIDQEWELPDDIDLGMCLFRSMLLLMSIVTRFGKNKQGVTYSRYQFIQDAFQAAGFVFSRSDIDQYFELETLAQSQITGYPVEHFHSWSPEVLLPTENLTSVLLSRTKEIKNLQVAEAATRYAAKEHFDVAQERLNVITMHLDVIRQKEDVIQQKELDIVALRQSSS
;
A
#
# COMPACT_ATOMS: atom_id res chain seq x y z
N PRO A 1 -12.79 34.88 -21.71
CA PRO A 1 -12.71 33.44 -21.39
C PRO A 1 -12.15 33.29 -19.98
N ASN A 2 -12.74 32.41 -19.19
CA ASN A 2 -12.33 32.15 -17.81
C ASN A 2 -11.97 30.67 -17.68
N THR A 3 -10.85 30.37 -17.04
CA THR A 3 -10.32 29.01 -16.86
C THR A 3 -9.98 28.80 -15.40
N SER A 4 -10.32 27.63 -14.88
CA SER A 4 -9.92 27.20 -13.54
C SER A 4 -9.38 25.78 -13.57
N PHE A 5 -8.32 25.56 -12.83
CA PHE A 5 -7.65 24.27 -12.71
C PHE A 5 -8.05 23.56 -11.42
N LEU A 6 -8.10 22.23 -11.49
CA LEU A 6 -8.30 21.35 -10.35
C LEU A 6 -7.35 20.17 -10.46
N ALA A 7 -6.89 19.66 -9.32
CA ALA A 7 -6.07 18.47 -9.23
C ALA A 7 -6.88 17.31 -8.63
N PRO A 8 -7.25 16.31 -9.44
CA PRO A 8 -7.78 15.05 -8.92
C PRO A 8 -6.65 14.20 -8.32
N PHE A 9 -6.85 13.69 -7.11
CA PHE A 9 -5.96 12.77 -6.42
C PHE A 9 -6.65 11.42 -6.13
N PRO A 10 -5.93 10.29 -6.30
CA PRO A 10 -4.53 10.21 -6.70
C PRO A 10 -4.30 10.36 -8.22
N ASP A 11 -5.35 10.13 -9.02
CA ASP A 11 -5.37 10.27 -10.48
C ASP A 11 -6.80 10.61 -10.96
N TYR A 12 -6.91 11.16 -12.18
CA TYR A 12 -8.19 11.55 -12.79
C TYR A 12 -9.15 10.40 -13.09
N LYS A 13 -8.68 9.14 -13.14
CA LYS A 13 -9.52 7.98 -13.46
C LYS A 13 -10.48 7.61 -12.34
N LEU A 14 -9.98 7.56 -11.11
CA LEU A 14 -10.73 7.19 -9.91
C LEU A 14 -10.32 8.11 -8.74
N PRO A 15 -10.60 9.43 -8.85
CA PRO A 15 -10.21 10.36 -7.82
C PRO A 15 -11.03 10.16 -6.56
N THR A 16 -10.37 10.16 -5.42
CA THR A 16 -11.03 10.27 -4.11
C THR A 16 -11.10 11.70 -3.63
N SER A 17 -10.20 12.56 -4.09
CA SER A 17 -10.24 13.99 -3.79
C SER A 17 -10.01 14.83 -5.02
N ILE A 18 -10.58 16.03 -5.06
CA ILE A 18 -10.36 17.02 -6.12
C ILE A 18 -10.08 18.35 -5.43
N VAL A 19 -8.83 18.80 -5.49
CA VAL A 19 -8.38 20.07 -4.90
C VAL A 19 -8.51 21.17 -5.96
N THR A 20 -9.12 22.31 -5.61
CA THR A 20 -9.25 23.46 -6.50
C THR A 20 -8.01 24.35 -6.43
N GLU A 21 -7.76 25.21 -7.43
CA GLU A 21 -6.74 26.27 -7.33
C GLU A 21 -6.83 27.06 -6.01
N SER A 22 -8.05 27.42 -5.59
CA SER A 22 -8.25 28.13 -4.33
C SER A 22 -7.87 27.28 -3.10
N GLY A 23 -7.95 25.96 -3.17
CA GLY A 23 -7.47 25.05 -2.15
C GLY A 23 -5.94 25.07 -2.03
N PHE A 24 -5.21 25.09 -3.14
CA PHE A 24 -3.75 25.19 -3.16
C PHE A 24 -3.24 26.51 -2.58
N GLU A 25 -3.96 27.61 -2.82
CA GLU A 25 -3.57 28.96 -2.37
C GLU A 25 -4.02 29.30 -0.94
N GLN A 26 -4.84 28.45 -0.30
CA GLN A 26 -5.48 28.80 0.96
C GLN A 26 -4.57 28.54 2.16
N ASN A 27 -4.11 29.62 2.80
CA ASN A 27 -3.43 29.55 4.08
C ASN A 27 -4.31 28.90 5.17
N GLY A 28 -3.70 28.05 6.00
CA GLY A 28 -4.40 27.33 7.06
C GLY A 28 -5.29 26.19 6.54
N PHE A 29 -5.02 25.69 5.33
CA PHE A 29 -5.64 24.50 4.76
C PHE A 29 -4.54 23.55 4.26
N ASP A 30 -4.51 22.33 4.79
CA ASP A 30 -3.56 21.31 4.33
C ASP A 30 -4.12 20.57 3.10
N ALA A 31 -3.88 21.13 1.92
CA ALA A 31 -4.25 20.49 0.66
C ALA A 31 -3.39 19.24 0.35
N ALA A 32 -2.18 19.14 0.91
CA ALA A 32 -1.28 18.02 0.69
C ALA A 32 -1.85 16.72 1.27
N ALA A 33 -2.62 16.84 2.36
CA ALA A 33 -3.34 15.75 3.02
C ALA A 33 -4.15 14.88 2.04
N PHE A 34 -4.78 15.50 1.04
CA PHE A 34 -5.61 14.80 0.07
C PHE A 34 -4.79 14.02 -0.96
N ALA A 35 -3.57 14.47 -1.25
CA ALA A 35 -2.68 13.80 -2.18
C ALA A 35 -1.97 12.61 -1.51
N TRP A 36 -1.38 12.82 -0.33
CA TRP A 36 -0.56 11.81 0.32
C TRP A 36 -1.39 10.66 0.90
N GLN A 37 -2.61 10.92 1.39
CA GLN A 37 -3.48 9.87 1.92
C GLN A 37 -4.08 8.98 0.83
N SER A 38 -4.19 9.46 -0.40
CA SER A 38 -4.79 8.71 -1.50
C SER A 38 -3.79 7.88 -2.32
N VAL A 39 -2.48 7.94 -2.03
CA VAL A 39 -1.43 7.32 -2.87
C VAL A 39 -1.70 5.84 -3.13
N LYS A 40 -2.05 5.07 -2.09
CA LYS A 40 -2.33 3.62 -2.20
C LYS A 40 -3.62 3.29 -2.96
N GLN A 41 -4.47 4.26 -3.22
CA GLN A 41 -5.68 4.11 -4.04
C GLN A 41 -5.37 4.30 -5.54
N ASP A 42 -4.15 4.71 -5.89
CA ASP A 42 -3.70 4.81 -7.27
C ASP A 42 -3.52 3.41 -7.87
N LEU A 43 -4.42 3.03 -8.77
CA LEU A 43 -4.35 1.76 -9.50
C LEU A 43 -3.18 1.69 -10.49
N GLN A 44 -2.51 2.82 -10.74
CA GLN A 44 -1.33 2.90 -11.60
C GLN A 44 -0.02 2.98 -10.82
N LEU A 45 -0.08 2.89 -9.49
CA LEU A 45 1.11 2.91 -8.64
C LEU A 45 2.00 1.70 -8.99
N PRO A 46 3.29 1.91 -9.32
CA PRO A 46 4.21 0.81 -9.53
C PRO A 46 4.40 -0.04 -8.27
N ASP A 47 4.64 -1.34 -8.43
CA ASP A 47 4.91 -2.26 -7.33
C ASP A 47 6.16 -1.88 -6.52
N ILE A 48 7.15 -1.27 -7.18
CA ILE A 48 8.41 -0.83 -6.58
C ILE A 48 8.56 0.67 -6.78
N LEU A 49 8.69 1.40 -5.67
CA LEU A 49 8.85 2.85 -5.66
C LEU A 49 10.29 3.23 -5.29
N GLY A 50 10.76 4.35 -5.85
CA GLY A 50 12.07 4.92 -5.52
C GLY A 50 12.09 5.68 -4.19
N PHE A 51 10.93 6.15 -3.75
CA PHE A 51 10.70 6.95 -2.56
C PHE A 51 9.30 6.65 -2.03
N ALA A 52 8.99 7.09 -0.80
CA ALA A 52 7.65 7.01 -0.22
C ALA A 52 6.84 8.25 -0.65
N PRO A 53 5.88 8.16 -1.59
CA PRO A 53 5.16 9.34 -2.09
C PRO A 53 4.37 10.04 -0.99
N GLU A 54 3.95 9.30 0.04
CA GLU A 54 3.28 9.83 1.22
C GLU A 54 4.14 10.86 2.01
N LEU A 55 5.48 10.78 1.91
CA LEU A 55 6.40 11.77 2.48
C LEU A 55 6.81 12.86 1.48
N VAL A 56 6.68 12.60 0.18
CA VAL A 56 7.07 13.56 -0.88
C VAL A 56 6.00 14.61 -1.10
N TRP A 57 4.72 14.23 -1.11
CA TRP A 57 3.61 15.16 -1.33
C TRP A 57 3.61 16.35 -0.37
N PRO A 58 3.78 16.19 0.97
CA PRO A 58 3.90 17.33 1.88
C PRO A 58 5.01 18.31 1.46
N GLN A 59 6.14 17.81 0.98
CA GLN A 59 7.27 18.64 0.55
C GLN A 59 6.99 19.36 -0.78
N ILE A 60 6.30 18.72 -1.73
CA ILE A 60 5.88 19.36 -2.98
C ILE A 60 4.97 20.56 -2.69
N PHE A 61 3.99 20.37 -1.81
CA PHE A 61 3.05 21.43 -1.43
C PHE A 61 3.73 22.54 -0.62
N SER A 62 4.65 22.21 0.30
CA SER A 62 5.39 23.22 1.05
C SER A 62 6.30 24.09 0.17
N ASN A 63 6.65 23.61 -1.03
CA ASN A 63 7.41 24.36 -2.03
C ASN A 63 6.52 25.03 -3.08
N GLU A 64 5.19 25.09 -2.87
CA GLU A 64 4.22 25.73 -3.79
C GLU A 64 4.21 25.09 -5.20
N LEU A 65 4.49 23.78 -5.30
CA LEU A 65 4.51 23.02 -6.55
C LEU A 65 3.38 21.98 -6.65
N GLY A 66 2.40 22.06 -5.74
CA GLY A 66 1.33 21.06 -5.59
C GLY A 66 0.52 20.85 -6.87
N LEU A 67 0.07 21.92 -7.51
CA LEU A 67 -0.75 21.84 -8.71
C LEU A 67 0.10 21.46 -9.93
N GLU A 68 1.31 22.01 -10.04
CA GLU A 68 2.25 21.82 -11.14
C GLU A 68 2.78 20.38 -11.23
N LEU A 69 2.95 19.72 -10.08
CA LEU A 69 3.42 18.34 -9.97
C LEU A 69 2.30 17.34 -9.69
N SER A 70 1.03 17.76 -9.79
CA SER A 70 -0.11 16.85 -9.74
C SER A 70 -0.07 15.85 -10.91
N ASN A 71 -0.39 14.58 -10.65
CA ASN A 71 -0.36 13.52 -11.66
C ASN A 71 -1.30 13.80 -12.85
N SER A 72 -2.36 14.57 -12.62
CA SER A 72 -3.35 14.96 -13.63
C SER A 72 -4.05 16.26 -13.25
N PHE A 73 -4.77 16.85 -14.21
CA PHE A 73 -5.51 18.09 -14.01
C PHE A 73 -6.87 18.05 -14.71
N LEU A 74 -7.85 18.72 -14.11
CA LEU A 74 -9.13 19.04 -14.72
C LEU A 74 -9.16 20.54 -15.03
N VAL A 75 -9.70 20.91 -16.20
CA VAL A 75 -9.85 22.32 -16.61
C VAL A 75 -11.32 22.64 -16.80
N ALA A 76 -11.83 23.57 -15.99
CA ALA A 76 -13.16 24.16 -16.18
C ALA A 76 -13.00 25.47 -16.96
N ALA A 77 -13.54 25.52 -18.19
CA ALA A 77 -13.40 26.69 -19.07
C ALA A 77 -14.76 27.24 -19.53
N SER A 78 -14.94 28.57 -19.45
CA SER A 78 -16.14 29.28 -19.91
C SER A 78 -15.78 30.36 -20.93
N ALA A 79 -16.64 30.53 -21.94
CA ALA A 79 -16.57 31.65 -22.86
C ALA A 79 -16.97 32.99 -22.19
N THR A 80 -17.74 32.93 -21.10
CA THR A 80 -18.15 34.11 -20.33
C THR A 80 -17.14 34.44 -19.23
N THR A 81 -17.24 35.64 -18.66
CA THR A 81 -16.40 36.08 -17.52
C THR A 81 -16.84 35.50 -16.18
N ASN A 82 -17.98 34.81 -16.12
CA ASN A 82 -18.46 34.19 -14.89
C ASN A 82 -17.53 33.03 -14.49
N LYS A 83 -17.20 32.94 -13.20
CA LYS A 83 -16.51 31.76 -12.65
C LYS A 83 -17.44 30.56 -12.71
N LEU A 84 -16.94 29.45 -13.28
CA LEU A 84 -17.65 28.17 -13.31
C LEU A 84 -17.64 27.48 -11.95
N LEU A 85 -16.57 27.70 -11.18
CA LEU A 85 -16.38 27.15 -9.86
C LEU A 85 -16.43 28.28 -8.83
N GLU A 86 -17.12 28.02 -7.72
CA GLU A 86 -17.14 28.94 -6.60
C GLU A 86 -15.76 29.00 -5.95
N SER A 87 -15.16 30.19 -5.86
CA SER A 87 -13.83 30.39 -5.25
C SER A 87 -13.82 30.25 -3.71
N SER A 88 -14.96 29.95 -3.11
CA SER A 88 -15.09 29.53 -1.72
C SER A 88 -14.76 28.04 -1.56
N ILE A 89 -14.90 27.22 -2.60
CA ILE A 89 -14.68 25.78 -2.51
C ILE A 89 -13.20 25.47 -2.66
N LEU A 90 -12.64 24.82 -1.65
CA LEU A 90 -11.22 24.46 -1.58
C LEU A 90 -10.96 23.04 -2.09
N THR A 91 -11.83 22.09 -1.72
CA THR A 91 -11.64 20.67 -2.07
C THR A 91 -12.98 19.92 -1.99
N TYR A 92 -13.12 18.94 -2.88
CA TYR A 92 -14.12 17.88 -2.80
C TYR A 92 -13.45 16.58 -2.40
N HIS A 93 -14.03 15.82 -1.49
CA HIS A 93 -13.54 14.51 -1.07
C HIS A 93 -14.69 13.50 -1.05
N TYR A 94 -14.44 12.29 -1.57
CA TYR A 94 -15.46 11.28 -1.82
C TYR A 94 -15.15 10.01 -1.06
N SER A 95 -16.10 9.56 -0.26
CA SER A 95 -16.06 8.26 0.41
C SER A 95 -17.01 7.29 -0.29
N SER A 96 -16.65 6.88 -1.52
CA SER A 96 -17.50 6.08 -2.42
C SER A 96 -17.24 4.57 -2.35
N ASN A 97 -16.15 4.13 -1.72
CA ASN A 97 -15.81 2.70 -1.55
C ASN A 97 -16.61 2.06 -0.40
N ARG A 98 -17.93 2.30 -0.39
CA ARG A 98 -18.88 1.92 0.66
C ARG A 98 -20.23 1.62 0.00
N VAL A 99 -21.14 0.93 0.69
CA VAL A 99 -22.53 0.82 0.21
C VAL A 99 -23.19 2.20 0.11
N ALA A 100 -24.16 2.33 -0.79
CA ALA A 100 -24.82 3.61 -1.12
C ALA A 100 -25.30 4.41 0.11
N GLN A 101 -25.82 3.71 1.12
CA GLN A 101 -26.30 4.30 2.38
C GLN A 101 -25.23 4.97 3.26
N TYR A 102 -23.94 4.73 2.98
CA TYR A 102 -22.80 5.31 3.70
C TYR A 102 -21.88 6.13 2.79
N ALA A 103 -22.21 6.21 1.49
CA ALA A 103 -21.41 6.93 0.53
C ALA A 103 -21.66 8.43 0.64
N LYS A 104 -20.60 9.20 0.86
CA LYS A 104 -20.67 10.65 1.08
C LYS A 104 -19.69 11.45 0.23
N GLU A 105 -20.02 12.71 0.08
CA GLU A 105 -19.14 13.80 -0.35
C GLU A 105 -18.88 14.72 0.83
N THR A 106 -17.63 15.15 0.96
CA THR A 106 -17.17 16.15 1.92
C THR A 106 -16.62 17.33 1.13
N ILE A 107 -17.15 18.52 1.39
CA ILE A 107 -16.76 19.76 0.69
C ILE A 107 -16.16 20.72 1.71
N PHE A 108 -14.93 21.14 1.45
CA PHE A 108 -14.23 22.14 2.26
C PHE A 108 -14.51 23.52 1.67
N VAL A 109 -15.20 24.37 2.44
CA VAL A 109 -15.69 25.67 1.97
C VAL A 109 -15.18 26.78 2.88
N ARG A 110 -14.51 27.76 2.29
CA ARG A 110 -14.09 28.99 2.95
C ARG A 110 -15.25 29.98 3.04
N ASP A 111 -15.55 30.42 4.25
CA ASP A 111 -16.51 31.50 4.51
C ASP A 111 -15.91 32.90 4.28
N ASN A 112 -16.76 33.92 4.32
CA ASN A 112 -16.34 35.32 4.15
C ASN A 112 -15.37 35.82 5.24
N SER A 113 -15.29 35.12 6.38
CA SER A 113 -14.35 35.39 7.48
C SER A 113 -13.05 34.60 7.36
N LYS A 114 -12.80 33.97 6.20
CA LYS A 114 -11.65 33.08 5.92
C LYS A 114 -11.58 31.83 6.80
N ARG A 115 -12.66 31.48 7.51
CA ARG A 115 -12.74 30.21 8.23
C ARG A 115 -13.17 29.13 7.26
N ILE A 116 -12.77 27.89 7.53
CA ILE A 116 -13.08 26.76 6.67
C ILE A 116 -14.13 25.90 7.37
N ALA A 117 -15.25 25.67 6.69
CA ALA A 117 -16.27 24.73 7.08
C ALA A 117 -16.12 23.44 6.28
N VAL A 118 -16.39 22.32 6.94
CA VAL A 118 -16.44 20.99 6.33
C VAL A 118 -17.91 20.60 6.23
N ASN A 119 -18.43 20.59 5.00
CA ASN A 119 -19.82 20.28 4.72
C ASN A 119 -19.95 18.86 4.19
N TYR A 120 -20.86 18.08 4.76
CA TYR A 120 -21.07 16.69 4.36
C TYR A 120 -22.39 16.52 3.62
N ARG A 121 -22.36 15.74 2.54
CA ARG A 121 -23.55 15.40 1.75
C ARG A 121 -23.55 13.91 1.43
N MET A 122 -24.67 13.22 1.68
CA MET A 122 -24.87 11.86 1.19
C MET A 122 -24.94 11.84 -0.34
N LEU A 123 -24.25 10.91 -0.98
CA LEU A 123 -24.32 10.72 -2.43
C LEU A 123 -25.66 10.10 -2.86
N TYR A 124 -26.26 9.26 -2.01
CA TYR A 124 -27.52 8.57 -2.29
C TYR A 124 -28.53 8.78 -1.15
N GLN A 125 -29.24 9.91 -1.15
CA GLN A 125 -30.15 10.30 -0.07
C GLN A 125 -31.31 9.32 0.17
N SER A 126 -31.80 8.64 -0.87
CA SER A 126 -32.94 7.73 -0.80
C SER A 126 -32.65 6.39 -0.12
N GLU A 127 -31.37 6.05 0.06
CA GLU A 127 -30.93 4.72 0.53
C GLU A 127 -30.58 4.70 2.03
N ARG A 128 -30.80 5.80 2.77
CA ARG A 128 -30.46 5.84 4.20
C ARG A 128 -31.35 4.86 4.99
N ARG A 129 -30.76 3.78 5.49
CA ARG A 129 -31.40 2.90 6.49
C ARG A 129 -31.58 3.61 7.83
N LYS A 130 -32.52 3.13 8.65
CA LYS A 130 -32.64 3.56 10.05
C LYS A 130 -31.37 3.13 10.81
N ASP A 131 -30.78 4.06 11.57
CA ASP A 131 -29.44 4.01 12.17
C ASP A 131 -29.18 2.87 13.20
N ASN A 132 -30.07 1.87 13.34
CA ASN A 132 -30.07 0.87 14.43
C ASN A 132 -30.00 -0.60 14.00
N GLU A 133 -29.83 -0.92 12.71
CA GLU A 133 -29.73 -2.31 12.24
C GLU A 133 -28.31 -2.59 11.73
N GLY A 134 -27.46 -3.18 12.58
CA GLY A 134 -26.10 -3.56 12.18
C GLY A 134 -25.14 -3.77 13.34
N VAL A 135 -23.93 -4.23 13.01
CA VAL A 135 -22.78 -4.36 13.91
C VAL A 135 -22.20 -2.98 14.25
N ILE A 136 -22.29 -2.02 13.32
CA ILE A 136 -21.73 -0.68 13.48
C ILE A 136 -22.74 0.41 13.10
N LYS A 137 -22.68 1.54 13.79
CA LYS A 137 -23.50 2.73 13.54
C LYS A 137 -22.74 3.74 12.71
N PHE A 138 -23.48 4.47 11.88
CA PHE A 138 -22.97 5.54 11.04
C PHE A 138 -23.44 6.89 11.55
N ASN A 139 -22.51 7.69 12.05
CA ASN A 139 -22.70 9.05 12.53
C ASN A 139 -22.44 10.03 11.38
N PHE A 140 -23.46 10.81 11.00
CA PHE A 140 -23.39 11.73 9.87
C PHE A 140 -23.69 13.19 10.31
N PRO A 141 -22.67 13.98 10.67
CA PRO A 141 -22.85 15.41 10.95
C PRO A 141 -23.13 16.18 9.65
N THR A 142 -23.89 17.26 9.71
CA THR A 142 -24.15 18.10 8.51
C THR A 142 -22.97 19.01 8.18
N THR A 143 -22.40 19.66 9.19
CA THR A 143 -21.25 20.56 9.04
C THR A 143 -20.40 20.55 10.31
N THR A 144 -19.08 20.61 10.15
CA THR A 144 -18.11 20.79 11.24
C THR A 144 -17.10 21.88 10.91
N PRO A 145 -16.46 22.51 11.90
CA PRO A 145 -15.33 23.40 11.65
C PRO A 145 -14.11 22.60 11.19
N TYR A 146 -13.40 23.10 10.17
CA TYR A 146 -12.10 22.54 9.80
C TYR A 146 -11.08 22.77 10.92
N THR A 147 -10.25 21.77 11.15
CA THR A 147 -9.15 21.87 12.12
C THR A 147 -7.82 21.80 11.37
N TYR A 148 -7.02 22.86 11.53
CA TYR A 148 -5.67 22.92 10.98
C TYR A 148 -4.64 22.33 11.96
N GLY A 149 -3.68 21.59 11.44
CA GLY A 149 -2.66 20.85 12.17
C GLY A 149 -2.13 19.67 11.34
N HIS A 150 -1.29 18.82 11.93
CA HIS A 150 -0.83 17.59 11.28
C HIS A 150 -1.58 16.37 11.80
N LEU A 151 -1.75 15.36 10.95
CA LEU A 151 -2.35 14.08 11.37
C LEU A 151 -1.36 13.27 12.19
N LEU A 152 -1.83 12.64 13.27
CA LEU A 152 -1.01 11.76 14.10
C LEU A 152 -0.41 10.61 13.29
N SER A 153 -1.13 10.10 12.29
CA SER A 153 -0.63 9.07 11.36
C SER A 153 0.64 9.46 10.60
N LEU A 154 0.91 10.76 10.39
CA LEU A 154 2.13 11.22 9.74
C LEU A 154 3.37 10.90 10.57
N GLU A 155 3.26 10.91 11.91
CA GLU A 155 4.37 10.53 12.80
C GLU A 155 4.75 9.05 12.61
N PHE A 156 3.77 8.16 12.45
CA PHE A 156 4.03 6.76 12.13
C PHE A 156 4.71 6.60 10.77
N ILE A 157 4.19 7.27 9.73
CA ILE A 157 4.78 7.23 8.37
C ILE A 157 6.25 7.68 8.41
N GLN A 158 6.54 8.79 9.10
CA GLN A 158 7.90 9.31 9.24
C GLN A 158 8.83 8.32 9.93
N ILE A 159 8.37 7.57 10.93
CA ILE A 159 9.16 6.52 11.58
C ILE A 159 9.45 5.40 10.58
N VAL A 160 8.40 4.81 9.97
CA VAL A 160 8.56 3.52 9.29
C VAL A 160 9.02 3.63 7.85
N SER A 161 8.92 4.79 7.20
CA SER A 161 9.35 4.99 5.81
C SER A 161 10.83 5.34 5.67
N LEU A 162 11.51 5.73 6.76
CA LEU A 162 12.94 5.98 6.79
C LEU A 162 13.71 4.68 7.01
N ASP A 163 14.86 4.52 6.36
CA ASP A 163 15.76 3.41 6.69
C ASP A 163 16.35 3.63 8.11
N ASP A 164 16.78 2.54 8.74
CA ASP A 164 17.33 2.48 10.11
C ASP A 164 16.34 2.76 11.26
N TRP A 165 15.03 2.65 10.99
CA TRP A 165 14.00 2.65 12.01
C TRP A 165 14.09 1.41 12.94
N SER A 166 13.62 1.56 14.17
CA SER A 166 13.57 0.51 15.19
C SER A 166 12.15 0.22 15.65
N ILE A 167 11.90 -1.02 16.09
CA ILE A 167 10.57 -1.40 16.59
C ILE A 167 10.18 -0.64 17.87
N ASP A 168 11.17 -0.20 18.66
CA ASP A 168 10.96 0.62 19.85
C ASP A 168 10.39 2.01 19.50
N GLU A 169 10.75 2.59 18.35
CA GLU A 169 10.13 3.84 17.87
C GLU A 169 8.66 3.66 17.52
N VAL A 170 8.31 2.51 16.91
CA VAL A 170 6.92 2.14 16.65
C VAL A 170 6.16 1.90 17.96
N GLY A 171 6.79 1.24 18.94
CA GLY A 171 6.25 1.09 20.29
C GLY A 171 6.00 2.44 20.97
N GLY A 172 6.95 3.37 20.87
CA GLY A 172 6.82 4.74 21.36
C GLY A 172 5.67 5.51 20.72
N PHE A 173 5.44 5.33 19.41
CA PHE A 173 4.27 5.87 18.72
C PHE A 173 2.96 5.32 19.29
N LEU A 174 2.87 4.02 19.56
CA LEU A 174 1.67 3.42 20.15
C LEU A 174 1.41 3.87 21.58
N CYS A 175 2.46 4.08 22.38
CA CYS A 175 2.34 4.72 23.69
C CYS A 175 1.76 6.12 23.55
N ARG A 176 2.30 6.94 22.63
CA ARG A 176 1.77 8.28 22.36
C ARG A 176 0.31 8.27 21.92
N TYR A 177 -0.08 7.36 21.04
CA TYR A 177 -1.47 7.20 20.63
C TYR A 177 -2.36 6.81 21.82
N THR A 178 -1.91 5.89 22.68
CA THR A 178 -2.64 5.51 23.89
C THR A 178 -2.79 6.69 24.86
N ASP A 179 -1.76 7.53 25.02
CA ASP A 179 -1.83 8.75 25.84
C ASP A 179 -2.86 9.75 25.28
N VAL A 180 -2.96 9.86 23.96
CA VAL A 180 -4.01 10.66 23.31
C VAL A 180 -5.41 10.12 23.65
N LEU A 181 -5.62 8.80 23.54
CA LEU A 181 -6.90 8.19 23.92
C LEU A 181 -7.21 8.42 25.41
N GLN A 182 -6.20 8.31 26.27
CA GLN A 182 -6.32 8.53 27.71
C GLN A 182 -6.71 9.99 28.04
N LYS A 183 -6.16 10.96 27.31
CA LYS A 183 -6.51 12.38 27.45
C LYS A 183 -7.96 12.64 27.03
N LEU A 184 -8.38 12.10 25.89
CA LEU A 184 -9.75 12.23 25.39
C LEU A 184 -10.77 11.66 26.38
N LEU A 185 -10.49 10.49 26.98
CA LEU A 185 -11.33 9.93 28.05
C LEU A 185 -11.44 10.87 29.26
N GLY A 186 -10.32 11.49 29.65
CA GLY A 186 -10.28 12.44 30.77
C GLY A 186 -11.11 13.70 30.51
N GLU A 187 -11.08 14.23 29.29
CA GLU A 187 -11.91 15.37 28.85
C GLU A 187 -13.41 15.03 28.86
N GLU A 188 -13.74 13.76 28.60
CA GLU A 188 -15.10 13.22 28.68
C GLU A 188 -15.51 12.79 30.10
N GLN A 189 -14.66 13.03 31.10
CA GLN A 189 -14.87 12.64 32.50
C GLN A 189 -15.06 11.12 32.70
N VAL A 190 -14.54 10.32 31.77
CA VAL A 190 -14.53 8.85 31.87
C VAL A 190 -13.30 8.42 32.67
N SER A 191 -13.53 7.94 33.89
CA SER A 191 -12.47 7.42 34.75
C SER A 191 -12.04 6.01 34.32
N ALA A 192 -11.30 5.91 33.22
CA ALA A 192 -10.66 4.69 32.76
C ALA A 192 -9.14 4.89 32.67
N LYS A 193 -8.38 3.86 33.02
CA LYS A 193 -6.92 3.82 32.82
C LYS A 193 -6.62 2.86 31.68
N LEU A 194 -5.89 3.33 30.67
CA LEU A 194 -5.46 2.52 29.53
C LEU A 194 -4.06 1.98 29.78
N SER A 195 -3.97 0.70 30.15
CA SER A 195 -2.71 0.03 30.49
C SER A 195 -2.66 -1.43 30.04
N LYS A 196 -3.80 -2.02 29.72
CA LYS A 196 -3.95 -3.41 29.27
C LYS A 196 -4.84 -3.44 28.04
N THR A 197 -4.60 -4.44 27.21
CA THR A 197 -5.34 -4.64 25.96
C THR A 197 -6.84 -4.82 26.17
N ARG A 198 -7.25 -5.42 27.30
CA ARG A 198 -8.66 -5.64 27.66
C ARG A 198 -9.30 -4.46 28.43
N ASP A 199 -8.60 -3.35 28.61
CA ASP A 199 -9.20 -2.13 29.16
C ASP A 199 -10.26 -1.61 28.18
N LYS A 200 -11.41 -1.19 28.71
CA LYS A 200 -12.58 -0.84 27.90
C LYS A 200 -12.58 0.62 27.47
N LEU A 201 -13.01 0.83 26.23
CA LEU A 201 -13.24 2.11 25.60
C LEU A 201 -14.69 2.18 25.10
N PRO A 202 -15.37 3.33 25.19
CA PRO A 202 -16.68 3.51 24.58
C PRO A 202 -16.64 3.18 23.08
N GLY A 203 -17.70 2.57 22.53
CA GLY A 203 -17.72 2.10 21.14
C GLY A 203 -17.41 3.15 20.06
N LYS A 204 -17.59 4.45 20.36
CA LYS A 204 -17.19 5.58 19.49
C LYS A 204 -15.66 5.69 19.29
N TYR A 205 -14.85 5.10 20.17
CA TYR A 205 -13.39 5.06 20.05
C TYR A 205 -12.92 4.10 18.94
N PHE A 206 -13.84 3.33 18.36
CA PHE A 206 -13.55 2.47 17.21
C PHE A 206 -12.99 3.26 16.02
N ASP A 207 -13.44 4.50 15.83
CA ASP A 207 -13.08 5.35 14.70
C ASP A 207 -12.14 6.51 15.08
N ILE A 208 -11.70 6.56 16.34
CA ILE A 208 -10.66 7.49 16.80
C ILE A 208 -9.29 6.86 16.47
N ILE A 209 -9.02 6.70 15.18
CA ILE A 209 -7.76 6.17 14.66
C ILE A 209 -6.74 7.30 14.44
N PRO A 210 -5.43 7.03 14.36
CA PRO A 210 -4.42 8.06 14.15
C PRO A 210 -4.63 8.94 12.90
N GLN A 211 -5.27 8.40 11.86
CA GLN A 211 -5.65 9.13 10.65
C GLN A 211 -6.74 10.19 10.89
N ASN A 212 -7.53 10.03 11.95
CA ASN A 212 -8.64 10.91 12.33
C ASN A 212 -8.27 11.84 13.49
N ILE A 213 -6.99 11.88 13.88
CA ILE A 213 -6.49 12.70 14.99
C ILE A 213 -5.60 13.81 14.44
N VAL A 214 -6.04 15.05 14.60
CA VAL A 214 -5.25 16.25 14.28
C VAL A 214 -4.53 16.72 15.54
N ILE A 215 -3.21 16.88 15.42
CA ILE A 215 -2.37 17.57 16.40
C ILE A 215 -2.22 19.02 15.94
N ARG A 216 -2.76 19.94 16.72
CA ARG A 216 -2.70 21.39 16.43
C ARG A 216 -1.33 21.95 16.76
N GLU A 217 -1.03 23.15 16.25
CA GLU A 217 0.24 23.86 16.52
C GLU A 217 0.53 24.07 18.01
N ASP A 218 -0.52 24.23 18.83
CA ASP A 218 -0.42 24.37 20.29
C ASP A 218 -0.27 23.02 21.03
N GLY A 219 -0.18 21.92 20.30
CA GLY A 219 -0.10 20.56 20.82
C GLY A 219 -1.44 19.99 21.32
N SER A 220 -2.55 20.73 21.17
CA SER A 220 -3.88 20.19 21.47
C SER A 220 -4.32 19.16 20.44
N VAL A 221 -5.20 18.26 20.87
CA VAL A 221 -5.70 17.14 20.08
C VAL A 221 -7.10 17.47 19.62
N THR A 222 -7.42 17.17 18.37
CA THR A 222 -8.81 17.22 17.88
C THR A 222 -9.10 15.98 17.05
N VAL A 223 -10.20 15.31 17.38
CA VAL A 223 -10.73 14.20 16.58
C VAL A 223 -11.59 14.78 15.46
N ILE A 224 -11.37 14.32 14.24
CA ILE A 224 -12.14 14.65 13.05
C ILE A 224 -12.73 13.38 12.43
N ASP A 225 -13.72 13.54 11.56
CA ASP A 225 -14.28 12.45 10.74
C ASP A 225 -14.65 11.18 11.51
N GLN A 226 -15.20 11.35 12.73
CA GLN A 226 -15.68 10.25 13.56
C GLN A 226 -17.04 9.77 13.08
N GLU A 227 -17.03 8.91 12.07
CA GLU A 227 -18.23 8.42 11.39
C GLU A 227 -18.73 7.11 11.96
N TRP A 228 -17.85 6.30 12.55
CA TRP A 228 -18.18 4.94 12.92
C TRP A 228 -18.21 4.73 14.43
N GLU A 229 -19.25 4.08 14.90
CA GLU A 229 -19.43 3.80 16.33
C GLU A 229 -19.99 2.40 16.53
N LEU A 230 -19.33 1.61 17.36
CA LEU A 230 -19.89 0.33 17.79
C LEU A 230 -20.94 0.55 18.90
N PRO A 231 -22.03 -0.25 18.94
CA PRO A 231 -23.05 -0.13 19.98
C PRO A 231 -22.50 -0.41 21.39
N ASP A 232 -21.51 -1.29 21.50
CA ASP A 232 -20.92 -1.75 22.75
C ASP A 232 -19.50 -1.21 22.94
N ASP A 233 -19.02 -1.25 24.18
CA ASP A 233 -17.63 -0.94 24.51
C ASP A 233 -16.66 -1.91 23.84
N ILE A 234 -15.51 -1.39 23.43
CA ILE A 234 -14.43 -2.14 22.80
C ILE A 234 -13.20 -2.25 23.70
N ASP A 235 -12.40 -3.27 23.43
CA ASP A 235 -11.09 -3.44 24.05
C ASP A 235 -10.11 -2.42 23.45
N LEU A 236 -9.21 -1.86 24.27
CA LEU A 236 -8.07 -1.06 23.80
C LEU A 236 -7.28 -1.82 22.71
N GLY A 237 -7.13 -3.13 22.87
CA GLY A 237 -6.48 -3.99 21.89
C GLY A 237 -7.14 -3.94 20.51
N MET A 238 -8.47 -3.80 20.44
CA MET A 238 -9.19 -3.62 19.18
C MET A 238 -8.82 -2.29 18.51
N CYS A 239 -8.81 -1.18 19.27
CA CYS A 239 -8.40 0.13 18.77
C CYS A 239 -6.97 0.10 18.23
N LEU A 240 -6.02 -0.46 18.99
CA LEU A 240 -4.62 -0.55 18.59
C LEU A 240 -4.47 -1.43 17.35
N PHE A 241 -5.13 -2.59 17.30
CA PHE A 241 -5.05 -3.52 16.18
C PHE A 241 -5.59 -2.90 14.88
N ARG A 242 -6.81 -2.32 14.93
CA ARG A 242 -7.41 -1.60 13.81
C ARG A 242 -6.51 -0.46 13.33
N SER A 243 -5.98 0.33 14.27
CA SER A 243 -5.09 1.45 13.94
C SER A 243 -3.84 0.97 13.20
N MET A 244 -3.21 -0.12 13.65
CA MET A 244 -2.05 -0.69 12.95
C MET A 244 -2.39 -1.22 11.55
N LEU A 245 -3.52 -1.92 11.38
CA LEU A 245 -3.95 -2.37 10.04
C LEU A 245 -4.14 -1.20 9.07
N LEU A 246 -4.75 -0.11 9.53
CA LEU A 246 -5.00 1.08 8.72
C LEU A 246 -3.74 1.91 8.50
N LEU A 247 -2.83 1.97 9.46
CA LEU A 247 -1.54 2.64 9.30
C LEU A 247 -0.63 1.91 8.31
N MET A 248 -0.63 0.58 8.36
CA MET A 248 0.12 -0.23 7.40
C MET A 248 -0.47 -0.15 5.99
N SER A 249 -1.78 0.11 5.84
CA SER A 249 -2.42 0.22 4.53
C SER A 249 -2.15 1.53 3.80
N ILE A 250 -1.76 2.60 4.53
CA ILE A 250 -1.41 3.91 3.94
C ILE A 250 0.08 4.04 3.59
N VAL A 251 0.94 3.17 4.12
CA VAL A 251 2.39 3.17 3.83
C VAL A 251 2.66 2.41 2.53
N THR A 252 3.27 3.08 1.55
CA THR A 252 3.64 2.46 0.28
C THR A 252 4.85 1.56 0.40
N ARG A 253 5.83 2.02 1.18
CA ARG A 253 7.10 1.33 1.41
C ARG A 253 7.57 1.59 2.85
N PHE A 254 7.99 0.51 3.50
CA PHE A 254 8.73 0.54 4.75
C PHE A 254 10.23 0.70 4.46
N GLY A 255 10.90 1.53 5.25
CA GLY A 255 12.36 1.56 5.28
C GLY A 255 12.92 0.25 5.81
N LYS A 256 14.24 0.06 5.66
CA LYS A 256 14.91 -1.10 6.24
C LYS A 256 15.03 -0.92 7.75
N ASN A 257 14.61 -1.93 8.51
CA ASN A 257 14.79 -1.94 9.95
C ASN A 257 16.29 -1.92 10.31
N LYS A 258 16.64 -1.20 11.37
CA LYS A 258 18.01 -1.02 11.88
C LYS A 258 18.76 -2.32 12.15
N GLN A 259 18.06 -3.37 12.55
CA GLN A 259 18.64 -4.69 12.84
C GLN A 259 18.60 -5.63 11.62
N GLY A 260 18.13 -5.16 10.46
CA GLY A 260 18.00 -5.97 9.25
C GLY A 260 16.86 -6.99 9.31
N VAL A 261 15.93 -6.85 10.26
CA VAL A 261 14.78 -7.75 10.39
C VAL A 261 13.77 -7.48 9.28
N THR A 262 13.37 -8.54 8.58
CA THR A 262 12.24 -8.51 7.64
C THR A 262 10.99 -8.96 8.39
N TYR A 263 10.05 -8.06 8.58
CA TYR A 263 8.82 -8.34 9.31
C TYR A 263 7.73 -8.89 8.40
N SER A 264 7.01 -9.91 8.85
CA SER A 264 5.64 -10.16 8.40
C SER A 264 4.68 -9.15 9.05
N ARG A 265 3.49 -8.99 8.48
CA ARG A 265 2.44 -8.12 9.05
C ARG A 265 2.12 -8.50 10.50
N TYR A 266 2.06 -9.81 10.79
CA TYR A 266 1.83 -10.32 12.14
C TYR A 266 2.99 -10.04 13.09
N GLN A 267 4.22 -10.36 12.69
CA GLN A 267 5.39 -10.12 13.54
C GLN A 267 5.55 -8.63 13.85
N PHE A 268 5.28 -7.76 12.86
CA PHE A 268 5.35 -6.31 13.06
C PHE A 268 4.35 -5.82 14.10
N ILE A 269 3.08 -6.22 14.01
CA ILE A 269 2.05 -5.84 14.98
C ILE A 269 2.39 -6.40 16.37
N GLN A 270 2.79 -7.67 16.45
CA GLN A 270 3.14 -8.31 17.70
C GLN A 270 4.31 -7.59 18.40
N ASP A 271 5.40 -7.32 17.69
CA ASP A 271 6.59 -6.72 18.28
C ASP A 271 6.38 -5.24 18.60
N ALA A 272 5.63 -4.49 17.77
CA ALA A 272 5.25 -3.12 18.07
C ALA A 272 4.43 -3.03 19.37
N PHE A 273 3.51 -3.97 19.57
CA PHE A 273 2.69 -4.04 20.77
C PHE A 273 3.52 -4.40 22.00
N GLN A 274 4.42 -5.38 21.87
CA GLN A 274 5.34 -5.74 22.94
C GLN A 274 6.26 -4.57 23.30
N ALA A 275 6.79 -3.83 22.32
CA ALA A 275 7.61 -2.64 22.53
C ALA A 275 6.83 -1.51 23.24
N ALA A 276 5.53 -1.40 22.98
CA ALA A 276 4.63 -0.48 23.69
C ALA A 276 4.19 -0.97 25.09
N GLY A 277 4.66 -2.15 25.52
CA GLY A 277 4.33 -2.74 26.83
C GLY A 277 2.99 -3.47 26.87
N PHE A 278 2.37 -3.75 25.73
CA PHE A 278 1.13 -4.53 25.64
C PHE A 278 1.41 -5.99 25.32
N VAL A 279 0.61 -6.89 25.91
CA VAL A 279 0.67 -8.32 25.66
C VAL A 279 -0.56 -8.74 24.89
N PHE A 280 -0.34 -9.41 23.74
CA PHE A 280 -1.40 -9.98 22.91
C PHE A 280 -1.17 -11.48 22.73
N SER A 281 -2.26 -12.22 22.78
CA SER A 281 -2.32 -13.59 22.27
C SER A 281 -2.81 -13.58 20.83
N ARG A 282 -2.47 -14.63 20.07
CA ARG A 282 -3.02 -14.84 18.72
C ARG A 282 -4.55 -14.86 18.73
N SER A 283 -5.14 -15.44 19.78
CA SER A 283 -6.59 -15.45 19.99
C SER A 283 -7.20 -14.05 20.16
N ASP A 284 -6.47 -13.09 20.72
CA ASP A 284 -6.96 -11.71 20.82
C ASP A 284 -7.03 -11.08 19.43
N ILE A 285 -5.96 -11.25 18.63
CA ILE A 285 -5.89 -10.74 17.26
C ILE A 285 -6.98 -11.35 16.38
N ASP A 286 -7.24 -12.65 16.50
CA ASP A 286 -8.28 -13.33 15.74
C ASP A 286 -9.68 -12.75 16.08
N GLN A 287 -9.96 -12.49 17.37
CA GLN A 287 -11.21 -11.84 17.81
C GLN A 287 -11.35 -10.41 17.27
N TYR A 288 -10.28 -9.63 17.31
CA TYR A 288 -10.28 -8.26 16.78
C TYR A 288 -10.47 -8.25 15.26
N PHE A 289 -9.88 -9.22 14.56
CA PHE A 289 -10.05 -9.37 13.12
C PHE A 289 -11.47 -9.80 12.72
N GLU A 290 -12.13 -10.66 13.50
CA GLU A 290 -13.53 -11.02 13.29
C GLU A 290 -14.44 -9.78 13.40
N LEU A 291 -14.25 -8.94 14.42
CA LEU A 291 -15.01 -7.71 14.58
C LEU A 291 -14.75 -6.71 13.45
N GLU A 292 -13.48 -6.54 13.04
CA GLU A 292 -13.11 -5.72 11.87
C GLU A 292 -13.80 -6.22 10.60
N THR A 293 -13.81 -7.54 10.38
CA THR A 293 -14.43 -8.18 9.22
C THR A 293 -15.93 -7.90 9.17
N LEU A 294 -16.62 -8.02 10.30
CA LEU A 294 -18.05 -7.73 10.39
C LEU A 294 -18.35 -6.25 10.10
N ALA A 295 -17.55 -5.34 10.66
CA ALA A 295 -17.68 -3.90 10.39
C ALA A 295 -17.44 -3.59 8.90
N GLN A 296 -16.34 -4.08 8.32
CA GLN A 296 -16.01 -3.86 6.90
C GLN A 296 -17.06 -4.44 5.97
N SER A 297 -17.58 -5.63 6.27
CA SER A 297 -18.65 -6.24 5.49
C SER A 297 -19.90 -5.36 5.45
N GLN A 298 -20.31 -4.79 6.58
CA GLN A 298 -21.43 -3.86 6.62
C GLN A 298 -21.13 -2.55 5.86
N ILE A 299 -19.94 -1.97 6.05
CA ILE A 299 -19.55 -0.68 5.46
C ILE A 299 -19.46 -0.77 3.93
N THR A 300 -18.83 -1.83 3.43
CA THR A 300 -18.51 -2.00 2.01
C THR A 300 -19.58 -2.75 1.23
N GLY A 301 -20.38 -3.58 1.92
CA GLY A 301 -21.35 -4.49 1.31
C GLY A 301 -20.73 -5.77 0.76
N TYR A 302 -19.41 -5.94 0.88
CA TYR A 302 -18.76 -7.22 0.56
C TYR A 302 -19.14 -8.27 1.61
N PRO A 303 -19.32 -9.54 1.20
CA PRO A 303 -19.61 -10.63 2.12
C PRO A 303 -18.40 -10.89 3.03
N VAL A 304 -18.61 -11.42 4.25
CA VAL A 304 -17.54 -11.62 5.25
C VAL A 304 -16.39 -12.49 4.72
N GLU A 305 -16.68 -13.43 3.81
CA GLU A 305 -15.71 -14.31 3.16
C GLU A 305 -14.72 -13.54 2.27
N HIS A 306 -15.09 -12.34 1.81
CA HIS A 306 -14.18 -11.44 1.09
C HIS A 306 -13.00 -11.04 1.99
N PHE A 307 -13.23 -10.93 3.29
CA PHE A 307 -12.24 -10.55 4.30
C PHE A 307 -11.72 -11.76 5.09
N HIS A 308 -11.65 -12.95 4.48
CA HIS A 308 -11.20 -14.18 5.16
C HIS A 308 -9.78 -14.10 5.77
N SER A 309 -8.96 -13.12 5.37
CA SER A 309 -7.59 -12.95 5.87
C SER A 309 -7.11 -11.51 5.79
N TRP A 310 -6.49 -11.01 6.86
CA TRP A 310 -5.71 -9.77 6.85
C TRP A 310 -4.25 -10.00 6.40
N SER A 311 -3.96 -11.20 5.89
CA SER A 311 -2.65 -11.61 5.35
C SER A 311 -1.50 -11.53 6.37
N PRO A 312 -1.60 -12.17 7.55
CA PRO A 312 -0.61 -12.05 8.63
C PRO A 312 0.84 -12.37 8.20
N GLU A 313 1.01 -13.33 7.30
CA GLU A 313 2.33 -13.83 6.88
C GLU A 313 2.96 -13.04 5.72
N VAL A 314 2.23 -12.09 5.12
CA VAL A 314 2.79 -11.25 4.06
C VAL A 314 3.86 -10.35 4.66
N LEU A 315 5.01 -10.24 3.98
CA LEU A 315 6.12 -9.40 4.41
C LEU A 315 5.82 -7.92 4.15
N LEU A 316 6.33 -7.04 5.01
CA LEU A 316 6.25 -5.60 4.79
C LEU A 316 7.02 -5.22 3.50
N PRO A 317 6.46 -4.35 2.65
CA PRO A 317 7.10 -3.95 1.40
C PRO A 317 8.30 -3.04 1.70
N THR A 318 9.51 -3.59 1.71
CA THR A 318 10.75 -2.84 2.01
C THR A 318 11.59 -2.52 0.79
N GLU A 319 11.27 -3.13 -0.35
CA GLU A 319 12.01 -2.99 -1.59
C GLU A 319 11.94 -1.55 -2.13
N ASN A 320 13.07 -1.09 -2.69
CA ASN A 320 13.15 0.13 -3.47
C ASN A 320 13.89 -0.15 -4.79
N LEU A 321 13.86 0.82 -5.70
CA LEU A 321 14.55 0.70 -6.99
C LEU A 321 16.02 0.28 -6.83
N THR A 322 16.73 0.84 -5.85
CA THR A 322 18.14 0.50 -5.60
C THR A 322 18.32 -0.96 -5.17
N SER A 323 17.50 -1.46 -4.24
CA SER A 323 17.59 -2.85 -3.76
C SER A 323 17.24 -3.85 -4.85
N VAL A 324 16.24 -3.53 -5.67
CA VAL A 324 15.83 -4.37 -6.80
C VAL A 324 16.93 -4.39 -7.88
N LEU A 325 17.50 -3.24 -8.23
CA LEU A 325 18.62 -3.16 -9.17
C LEU A 325 19.84 -3.97 -8.70
N LEU A 326 20.18 -3.90 -7.41
CA LEU A 326 21.25 -4.71 -6.81
C LEU A 326 20.94 -6.21 -6.88
N SER A 327 19.70 -6.61 -6.54
CA SER A 327 19.25 -8.00 -6.60
C SER A 327 19.31 -8.55 -8.04
N ARG A 328 18.78 -7.80 -9.01
CA ARG A 328 18.82 -8.16 -10.43
C ARG A 328 20.25 -8.24 -10.97
N THR A 329 21.13 -7.33 -10.56
CA THR A 329 22.54 -7.37 -10.96
C THR A 329 23.23 -8.63 -10.43
N LYS A 330 22.93 -9.03 -9.19
CA LYS A 330 23.42 -10.29 -8.61
C LYS A 330 22.87 -11.51 -9.36
N GLU A 331 21.58 -11.51 -9.69
CA GLU A 331 20.93 -12.57 -10.46
C GLU A 331 21.55 -12.73 -11.85
N ILE A 332 21.72 -11.62 -12.59
CA ILE A 332 22.38 -11.60 -13.90
C ILE A 332 23.79 -12.18 -13.80
N LYS A 333 24.56 -11.78 -12.78
CA LYS A 333 25.91 -12.32 -12.56
C LYS A 333 25.88 -13.83 -12.31
N ASN A 334 24.93 -14.33 -11.52
CA ASN A 334 24.78 -15.76 -11.27
C ASN A 334 24.40 -16.53 -12.55
N LEU A 335 23.48 -15.98 -13.36
CA LEU A 335 23.07 -16.56 -14.64
C LEU A 335 24.23 -16.61 -15.63
N GLN A 336 25.04 -15.55 -15.71
CA GLN A 336 26.25 -15.52 -16.55
C GLN A 336 27.26 -16.61 -16.15
N VAL A 337 27.44 -16.85 -14.85
CA VAL A 337 28.30 -17.93 -14.35
C VAL A 337 27.73 -19.31 -14.73
N ALA A 338 26.43 -19.51 -14.57
CA ALA A 338 25.76 -20.77 -14.95
C ALA A 338 25.80 -21.03 -16.46
N GLU A 339 25.61 -20.00 -17.28
CA GLU A 339 25.72 -20.06 -18.74
C GLU A 339 27.15 -20.45 -19.16
N ALA A 340 28.16 -19.81 -18.57
CA ALA A 340 29.56 -20.12 -18.86
C ALA A 340 29.92 -21.58 -18.52
N ALA A 341 29.45 -22.08 -17.37
CA ALA A 341 29.64 -23.48 -16.97
C ALA A 341 28.94 -24.45 -17.94
N THR A 342 27.70 -24.14 -18.35
CA THR A 342 26.93 -24.95 -19.30
C THR A 342 27.60 -24.98 -20.68
N ARG A 343 28.10 -23.83 -21.15
CA ARG A 343 28.83 -23.72 -22.41
C ARG A 343 30.12 -24.53 -22.40
N TYR A 344 30.83 -24.52 -21.27
CA TYR A 344 32.05 -25.31 -21.09
C TYR A 344 31.74 -26.82 -21.15
N ALA A 345 30.74 -27.30 -20.41
CA ALA A 345 30.32 -28.70 -20.45
C ALA A 345 29.85 -29.14 -21.86
N ALA A 346 29.07 -28.31 -22.55
CA ALA A 346 28.63 -28.57 -23.92
C ALA A 346 29.82 -28.71 -24.89
N LYS A 347 30.88 -27.90 -24.70
CA LYS A 347 32.10 -28.00 -25.48
C LYS A 347 32.84 -29.32 -25.22
N GLU A 348 32.99 -29.74 -23.97
CA GLU A 348 33.61 -31.05 -23.65
C GLU A 348 32.82 -32.21 -24.28
N HIS A 349 31.49 -32.17 -24.22
CA HIS A 349 30.65 -33.18 -24.88
C HIS A 349 30.82 -33.16 -26.40
N PHE A 350 30.91 -31.98 -27.02
CA PHE A 350 31.17 -31.84 -28.45
C PHE A 350 32.54 -32.38 -28.84
N ASP A 351 33.59 -32.06 -28.08
CA ASP A 351 34.95 -32.52 -28.34
C ASP A 351 35.03 -34.06 -28.27
N VAL A 352 34.40 -34.68 -27.27
CA VAL A 352 34.30 -36.15 -27.16
C VAL A 352 33.48 -36.75 -28.31
N ALA A 353 32.38 -36.12 -28.73
CA ALA A 353 31.59 -36.59 -29.86
C ALA A 353 32.38 -36.51 -31.17
N GLN A 354 33.17 -35.46 -31.36
CA GLN A 354 34.03 -35.28 -32.52
C GLN A 354 35.15 -36.33 -32.56
N GLU A 355 35.76 -36.64 -31.42
CA GLU A 355 36.76 -37.71 -31.31
C GLU A 355 36.17 -39.08 -31.68
N ARG A 356 34.96 -39.40 -31.16
CA ARG A 356 34.24 -40.62 -31.51
C ARG A 356 33.90 -40.70 -33.00
N LEU A 357 33.48 -39.57 -33.60
CA LEU A 357 33.18 -39.50 -35.02
C LEU A 357 34.43 -39.82 -35.86
N ASN A 358 35.58 -39.23 -35.51
CA ASN A 358 36.84 -39.50 -36.20
C ASN A 358 37.22 -40.99 -36.16
N VAL A 359 37.04 -41.65 -35.01
CA VAL A 359 37.30 -43.10 -34.85
C VAL A 359 36.35 -43.93 -35.72
N ILE A 360 35.06 -43.57 -35.77
CA ILE A 360 34.07 -44.24 -36.63
C ILE A 360 34.45 -44.10 -38.11
N THR A 361 34.82 -42.89 -38.55
CA THR A 361 35.26 -42.64 -39.93
C THR A 361 36.48 -43.50 -40.28
N MET A 362 37.48 -43.59 -39.39
CA MET A 362 38.65 -44.43 -39.61
C MET A 362 38.28 -45.91 -39.74
N HIS A 363 37.35 -46.42 -38.92
CA HIS A 363 36.87 -47.80 -39.05
C HIS A 363 36.11 -48.04 -40.36
N LEU A 364 35.31 -47.08 -40.82
CA LEU A 364 34.61 -47.18 -42.10
C LEU A 364 35.58 -47.26 -43.29
N ASP A 365 36.67 -46.50 -43.25
CA ASP A 365 37.72 -46.57 -44.28
C ASP A 365 38.41 -47.93 -44.29
N VAL A 366 38.70 -48.51 -43.12
CA VAL A 366 39.24 -49.87 -43.01
C VAL A 366 38.26 -50.92 -43.54
N ILE A 367 36.96 -50.77 -43.28
CA ILE A 367 35.93 -51.68 -43.82
C ILE A 367 35.91 -51.59 -45.35
N ARG A 368 35.90 -50.39 -45.93
CA ARG A 368 35.95 -50.20 -47.39
C ARG A 368 37.17 -50.86 -48.02
N GLN A 369 38.35 -50.66 -47.44
CA GLN A 369 39.57 -51.32 -47.94
C GLN A 369 39.46 -52.85 -47.91
N LYS A 370 38.81 -53.43 -46.88
CA LYS A 370 38.58 -54.87 -46.81
C LYS A 370 37.55 -55.34 -47.84
N GLU A 371 36.50 -54.57 -48.09
CA GLU A 371 35.51 -54.85 -49.14
C GLU A 371 36.17 -54.86 -50.52
N ASP A 372 37.02 -53.90 -50.83
CA ASP A 372 37.79 -53.85 -52.08
C ASP A 372 38.69 -55.10 -52.24
N VAL A 373 39.37 -55.52 -51.16
CA VAL A 373 40.19 -56.75 -51.17
C VAL A 373 39.33 -58.00 -51.37
N ILE A 374 38.14 -58.05 -50.78
CA ILE A 374 37.20 -59.17 -50.97
C ILE A 374 36.75 -59.22 -52.43
N GLN A 375 36.33 -58.09 -53.01
CA GLN A 375 35.93 -58.02 -54.42
C GLN A 375 37.07 -58.46 -55.35
N GLN A 376 38.30 -58.04 -55.09
CA GLN A 376 39.45 -58.46 -55.89
C GLN A 376 39.67 -59.97 -55.80
N LYS A 377 39.57 -60.55 -54.60
CA LYS A 377 39.68 -62.01 -54.42
C LYS A 377 38.55 -62.77 -55.11
N GLU A 378 37.33 -62.25 -55.09
CA GLU A 378 36.20 -62.84 -55.81
C GLU A 378 36.45 -62.85 -57.32
N LEU A 379 36.97 -61.75 -57.89
CA LEU A 379 37.38 -61.68 -59.30
C LEU A 379 38.48 -62.70 -59.62
N ASP A 380 39.50 -62.82 -58.77
CA ASP A 380 40.59 -63.79 -58.95
C ASP A 380 40.07 -65.24 -58.90
N ILE A 381 39.13 -65.55 -58.00
CA ILE A 381 38.48 -66.87 -57.92
C ILE A 381 37.69 -67.18 -59.20
N VAL A 382 36.95 -66.20 -59.73
CA VAL A 382 36.22 -66.35 -61.00
C VAL A 382 37.19 -66.60 -62.16
N ALA A 383 38.29 -65.85 -62.23
CA ALA A 383 39.32 -66.04 -63.26
C ALA A 383 39.99 -67.43 -63.17
N LEU A 384 40.31 -67.90 -61.96
CA LEU A 384 40.86 -69.24 -61.72
C LEU A 384 39.89 -70.35 -62.18
N ARG A 385 38.59 -70.19 -61.91
CA ARG A 385 37.55 -71.13 -62.38
C ARG A 385 37.44 -71.16 -63.90
N GLN A 386 37.59 -70.02 -64.58
CA GLN A 386 37.58 -69.94 -66.05
C GLN A 386 38.85 -70.52 -66.68
N SER A 387 39.99 -70.50 -65.99
CA SER A 387 41.25 -71.11 -66.46
C SER A 387 41.36 -72.63 -66.21
N SER A 388 40.43 -73.19 -65.41
CA SER A 388 40.40 -74.62 -65.05
C SER A 388 39.28 -75.40 -65.77
N SER A 389 38.59 -74.77 -66.73
CA SER A 389 37.66 -75.38 -67.70
C SER A 389 38.28 -75.27 -69.09
#